data_AF-A0A7X7QWD8-F1
#
_entry.id   AF-A0A7X7QWD8-F1
#
_cell.length_a   1.000
_cell.length_b   1.000
_cell.length_c   1.000
_cell.angle_alpha   90.00
_cell.angle_beta   90.00
_cell.angle_gamma   90.00
#
_symmetry.space_group_name_H-M   'P 1'
#
loop_
_entity.id
_entity.type
_entity.pdbx_description
1 polymer ?
#
loop_
_entity_poly.entity_id
_entity_poly.type
_entity_poly.pdbx_seq_one_letter_code
_entity_poly.pdbx_strand_id
1 'polypeptide(L)'
;MDYLRNKYRILLISVILVVGIVISTIIYFGLKDVDDMYHEYAAQSIMDIKKAYLKDTVNNIISGIRQKNDDQVEYYQHLTDDIISILDNHYQLDSEGFLNFAQQYMQQEIKKQDFTFFIIDRQAQQILYLNVPNIDTSEMINIQFVNDLDGKIPVYTKRVYGQYSIIAGVDQITIDNNVKNLLYNEIHSYKFADDAYVWVNEVVNYEGGDNYAIRRIHPNLKDSEGIYLSTNMTDIKG
;
A
#
# COMPACT_ATOMS: atom_id res chain seq x y z
N MET A 1 -24.52 83.70 -36.83
CA MET A 1 -24.14 83.12 -35.53
C MET A 1 -24.57 81.66 -35.39
N ASP A 2 -25.75 81.25 -35.87
CA ASP A 2 -26.25 79.86 -35.68
C ASP A 2 -25.50 78.78 -36.49
N TYR A 3 -24.98 79.10 -37.68
CA TYR A 3 -24.21 78.14 -38.49
C TYR A 3 -22.91 77.68 -37.80
N LEU A 4 -22.16 78.61 -37.22
CA LEU A 4 -20.95 78.33 -36.43
C LEU A 4 -21.31 77.53 -35.18
N ARG A 5 -22.38 77.92 -34.46
CA ARG A 5 -22.84 77.20 -33.26
C ARG A 5 -23.24 75.75 -33.55
N ASN A 6 -23.84 75.49 -34.71
CA ASN A 6 -24.22 74.14 -35.12
C ASN A 6 -23.00 73.27 -35.48
N LYS A 7 -22.00 73.82 -36.18
CA LYS A 7 -20.72 73.13 -36.44
C LYS A 7 -19.97 72.77 -35.15
N TYR A 8 -19.92 73.69 -34.18
CA TYR A 8 -19.31 73.41 -32.88
C TYR A 8 -20.06 72.33 -32.10
N ARG A 9 -21.40 72.33 -32.12
CA ARG A 9 -22.21 71.25 -31.51
C ARG A 9 -21.94 69.90 -32.14
N ILE A 10 -21.89 69.82 -33.47
CA ILE A 10 -21.57 68.59 -34.19
C ILE A 10 -20.16 68.11 -33.82
N LEU A 11 -19.16 69.00 -33.79
CA LEU A 11 -17.80 68.64 -33.41
C LEU A 11 -17.72 68.13 -31.97
N LEU A 12 -18.43 68.75 -31.03
CA LEU A 12 -18.46 68.34 -29.63
C LEU A 12 -19.12 66.95 -29.45
N ILE A 13 -20.22 66.70 -30.17
CA ILE A 13 -20.88 65.39 -30.21
C ILE A 13 -19.95 64.33 -30.82
N SER A 14 -19.24 64.66 -31.90
CA SER A 14 -18.27 63.75 -32.53
C SER A 14 -17.12 63.40 -31.59
N VAL A 15 -16.57 64.37 -30.84
CA VAL A 15 -15.51 64.12 -29.86
C VAL A 15 -16.00 63.20 -28.74
N ILE A 16 -17.20 63.45 -28.20
CA ILE A 16 -17.79 62.59 -27.15
C ILE A 16 -17.98 61.16 -27.67
N LEU A 17 -18.47 60.99 -28.91
CA LEU A 17 -18.63 59.68 -29.52
C LEU A 17 -17.29 58.96 -29.70
N VAL A 18 -16.25 59.65 -30.19
CA VAL A 18 -14.92 59.06 -30.35
C VAL A 18 -14.34 58.63 -29.00
N VAL A 19 -14.43 59.47 -27.98
CA VAL A 19 -13.96 59.13 -26.63
C VAL A 19 -14.74 57.95 -26.06
N GLY A 20 -16.07 57.92 -26.24
CA GLY A 20 -16.91 56.80 -25.82
C GLY A 20 -16.53 55.48 -26.50
N ILE A 21 -16.24 55.52 -27.80
CA ILE A 21 -15.77 54.34 -28.56
C ILE A 21 -14.41 53.89 -28.05
N VAL A 22 -13.46 54.80 -27.85
CA VAL A 22 -12.12 54.48 -27.35
C VAL A 22 -12.19 53.83 -25.97
N ILE A 23 -12.95 54.42 -25.04
CA ILE A 23 -13.15 53.87 -23.70
C ILE A 23 -13.81 52.48 -23.77
N SER A 24 -14.87 52.34 -24.57
CA SER A 24 -15.57 51.07 -24.72
C SER A 24 -14.66 49.98 -25.30
N THR A 25 -13.77 50.35 -26.21
CA THR A 25 -12.82 49.43 -26.85
C THR A 25 -11.76 48.97 -25.84
N ILE A 26 -11.19 49.89 -25.06
CA ILE A 26 -10.22 49.56 -24.00
C ILE A 26 -10.85 48.64 -22.95
N ILE A 27 -12.07 48.96 -22.50
CA ILE A 27 -12.79 48.14 -21.53
C ILE A 27 -13.09 46.75 -22.12
N TYR A 28 -13.53 46.68 -23.38
CA TYR A 28 -13.81 45.40 -24.03
C TYR A 28 -12.57 44.50 -24.14
N PHE A 29 -11.44 45.04 -24.61
CA PHE A 29 -10.20 44.27 -24.69
C PHE A 29 -9.68 43.88 -23.30
N GLY A 30 -9.72 44.80 -22.33
CA GLY A 30 -9.32 44.49 -20.95
C GLY A 30 -10.18 43.41 -20.30
N LEU A 31 -11.50 43.44 -20.52
CA LEU A 31 -12.41 42.40 -20.01
C LEU A 31 -12.15 41.05 -20.69
N LYS A 32 -11.90 41.04 -22.00
CA LYS A 32 -11.59 39.82 -22.74
C LYS A 32 -10.28 39.18 -22.28
N ASP A 33 -9.22 39.97 -22.15
CA ASP A 33 -7.91 39.48 -21.68
C ASP A 33 -8.01 38.89 -20.27
N VAL A 34 -8.82 39.51 -19.41
CA VAL A 34 -9.09 39.04 -18.06
C VAL A 34 -9.89 37.73 -18.07
N ASP A 35 -10.92 37.61 -18.92
CA ASP A 35 -11.73 36.40 -19.07
C ASP A 35 -10.89 35.21 -19.56
N ASP A 36 -10.09 35.41 -20.60
CA ASP A 36 -9.18 34.41 -21.16
C ASP A 36 -8.16 33.95 -20.09
N MET A 37 -7.56 34.89 -19.35
CA MET A 37 -6.63 34.59 -18.26
C MET A 37 -7.30 33.84 -17.10
N TYR A 38 -8.53 34.20 -16.71
CA TYR A 38 -9.27 33.50 -15.66
C TYR A 38 -9.58 32.06 -16.05
N HIS A 39 -9.98 31.82 -17.30
CA HIS A 39 -10.25 30.48 -17.79
C HIS A 39 -9.00 29.59 -17.79
N GLU A 40 -7.87 30.10 -18.29
CA GLU A 40 -6.60 29.38 -18.29
C GLU A 40 -6.11 29.09 -16.86
N TYR A 41 -6.12 30.11 -15.99
CA TYR A 41 -5.69 29.96 -14.61
C TYR A 41 -6.59 28.99 -13.84
N ALA A 42 -7.91 29.06 -14.02
CA ALA A 42 -8.84 28.14 -13.37
C ALA A 42 -8.60 26.69 -13.83
N ALA A 43 -8.42 26.46 -15.14
CA ALA A 43 -8.11 25.14 -15.67
C ALA A 43 -6.80 24.58 -15.11
N GLN A 44 -5.75 25.41 -15.08
CA GLN A 44 -4.44 25.05 -14.55
C GLN A 44 -4.51 24.75 -13.04
N SER A 45 -5.19 25.60 -12.27
CA SER A 45 -5.37 25.42 -10.82
C SER A 45 -6.12 24.12 -10.51
N ILE A 46 -7.20 23.82 -11.24
CA ILE A 46 -7.94 22.56 -11.09
C ILE A 46 -7.04 21.36 -11.42
N MET A 47 -6.24 21.45 -12.49
CA MET A 47 -5.31 20.40 -12.87
C MET A 47 -4.25 20.14 -11.77
N ASP A 48 -3.69 21.20 -11.21
CA ASP A 48 -2.67 21.10 -10.16
C ASP A 48 -3.25 20.52 -8.87
N ILE A 49 -4.47 20.92 -8.49
CA ILE A 49 -5.20 20.34 -7.36
C ILE A 49 -5.44 18.84 -7.60
N LYS A 50 -5.90 18.45 -8.79
CA LYS A 50 -6.15 17.03 -9.12
C LYS A 50 -4.86 16.20 -9.09
N LYS A 51 -3.74 16.72 -9.61
CA LYS A 51 -2.43 16.06 -9.56
C LYS A 51 -1.94 15.89 -8.13
N ALA A 52 -2.06 16.94 -7.31
CA ALA A 52 -1.69 16.89 -5.89
C ALA A 52 -2.54 15.85 -5.15
N TYR A 53 -3.85 15.88 -5.35
CA TYR A 53 -4.78 14.92 -4.75
C TYR A 53 -4.45 13.47 -5.10
N LEU A 54 -4.18 13.17 -6.39
CA LEU A 54 -3.79 11.82 -6.81
C LEU A 54 -2.48 11.38 -6.16
N LYS A 55 -1.47 12.26 -6.19
CA LYS A 55 -0.16 12.00 -5.58
C LYS A 55 -0.30 11.70 -4.10
N ASP A 56 -1.04 12.53 -3.37
CA ASP A 56 -1.22 12.39 -1.93
C ASP A 56 -2.02 11.13 -1.60
N THR A 57 -3.06 10.81 -2.39
CA THR A 57 -3.81 9.56 -2.25
C THR A 57 -2.92 8.34 -2.39
N VAL A 58 -2.09 8.28 -3.45
CA VAL A 58 -1.16 7.16 -3.66
C VAL A 58 -0.12 7.08 -2.54
N ASN A 59 0.48 8.21 -2.16
CA ASN A 59 1.50 8.25 -1.10
C ASN A 59 0.93 7.83 0.27
N ASN A 60 -0.31 8.21 0.57
CA ASN A 60 -0.99 7.83 1.80
C ASN A 60 -1.27 6.32 1.81
N ILE A 61 -1.70 5.74 0.68
CA ILE A 61 -1.87 4.28 0.56
C ILE A 61 -0.52 3.58 0.76
N ILE A 62 0.55 4.00 0.10
CA ILE A 62 1.89 3.42 0.27
C ILE A 62 2.36 3.51 1.72
N SER A 63 2.19 4.68 2.35
CA SER A 63 2.54 4.88 3.76
C SER A 63 1.71 3.97 4.68
N GLY A 64 0.41 3.82 4.39
CA GLY A 64 -0.48 2.92 5.11
C GLY A 64 -0.09 1.44 4.97
N ILE A 65 0.41 1.02 3.81
CA ILE A 65 0.94 -0.33 3.58
C ILE A 65 2.18 -0.56 4.47
N ARG A 66 3.11 0.39 4.49
CA ARG A 66 4.33 0.29 5.32
C ARG A 66 4.00 0.22 6.80
N GLN A 67 3.13 1.11 7.28
CA GLN A 67 2.67 1.09 8.67
C GLN A 67 2.06 -0.25 9.04
N LYS A 68 1.17 -0.81 8.20
CA LYS A 68 0.56 -2.13 8.46
C LYS A 68 1.59 -3.26 8.50
N ASN A 69 2.61 -3.21 7.66
CA ASN A 69 3.70 -4.18 7.70
C ASN A 69 4.47 -4.08 9.02
N ASP A 70 4.83 -2.87 9.45
CA ASP A 70 5.54 -2.64 10.70
C ASP A 70 4.69 -3.08 11.92
N ASP A 71 3.39 -2.74 11.91
CA ASP A 71 2.44 -3.16 12.94
C ASP A 71 2.30 -4.70 13.00
N GLN A 72 2.30 -5.38 11.85
CA GLN A 72 2.25 -6.85 11.81
C GLN A 72 3.55 -7.48 12.34
N VAL A 73 4.71 -6.91 12.02
CA VAL A 73 6.00 -7.35 12.57
C VAL A 73 6.00 -7.20 14.09
N GLU A 74 5.58 -6.05 14.62
CA GLU A 74 5.49 -5.81 16.06
C GLU A 74 4.48 -6.76 16.74
N TYR A 75 3.30 -6.94 16.14
CA TYR A 75 2.29 -7.88 16.63
C TYR A 75 2.85 -9.30 16.75
N TYR A 76 3.49 -9.81 15.70
CA TYR A 76 4.08 -11.15 15.74
C TYR A 76 5.26 -11.25 16.69
N GLN A 77 6.06 -10.19 16.86
CA GLN A 77 7.11 -10.15 17.85
C GLN A 77 6.54 -10.36 19.26
N HIS A 78 5.50 -9.62 19.63
CA HIS A 78 4.80 -9.82 20.91
C HIS A 78 4.26 -11.23 21.07
N LEU A 79 3.67 -11.82 20.03
CA LEU A 79 3.20 -13.20 20.10
C LEU A 79 4.34 -14.21 20.30
N THR A 80 5.51 -14.01 19.68
CA THR A 80 6.66 -14.88 19.93
C THR A 80 7.20 -14.72 21.35
N ASP A 81 7.20 -13.50 21.90
CA ASP A 81 7.61 -13.25 23.28
C ASP A 81 6.64 -13.86 24.30
N ASP A 82 5.34 -13.83 24.02
CA ASP A 82 4.32 -14.52 24.81
C ASP A 82 4.49 -16.04 24.76
N ILE A 83 4.76 -16.60 23.58
CA ILE A 83 5.08 -18.02 23.41
C ILE A 83 6.30 -18.39 24.27
N ILE A 84 7.37 -17.58 24.21
CA ILE A 84 8.55 -17.81 25.03
C ILE A 84 8.23 -17.71 26.52
N SER A 85 7.44 -16.72 26.95
CA SER A 85 7.08 -16.55 28.36
C SER A 85 6.31 -17.76 28.90
N ILE A 86 5.43 -18.36 28.10
CA ILE A 86 4.73 -19.61 28.44
C ILE A 86 5.73 -20.77 28.61
N LEU A 87 6.69 -20.89 27.69
CA LEU A 87 7.72 -21.92 27.73
C LEU A 87 8.66 -21.73 28.94
N ASP A 88 9.08 -20.50 29.22
CA ASP A 88 9.90 -20.12 30.39
C ASP A 88 9.22 -20.55 31.69
N ASN A 89 7.95 -20.19 31.86
CA ASN A 89 7.17 -20.55 33.04
C ASN A 89 7.04 -22.08 33.19
N HIS A 90 6.79 -22.80 32.10
CA HIS A 90 6.69 -24.26 32.16
C HIS A 90 8.03 -24.91 32.49
N TYR A 91 9.13 -24.47 31.88
CA TYR A 91 10.47 -25.01 32.15
C TYR A 91 10.89 -24.83 33.62
N GLN A 92 10.52 -23.71 34.24
CA GLN A 92 10.80 -23.46 35.66
C GLN A 92 10.01 -24.40 36.59
N LEU A 93 8.82 -24.84 36.16
CA LEU A 93 7.96 -25.74 36.93
C LEU A 93 8.32 -27.22 36.72
N ASP A 94 8.60 -27.61 35.48
CA ASP A 94 8.93 -28.97 35.08
C ASP A 94 9.95 -28.98 33.94
N SER A 95 11.23 -29.04 34.30
CA SER A 95 12.31 -29.12 33.32
C SER A 95 12.43 -30.47 32.64
N GLU A 96 11.96 -31.56 33.27
CA GLU A 96 12.05 -32.93 32.73
C GLU A 96 10.98 -33.16 31.65
N GLY A 97 9.75 -32.69 31.88
CA GLY A 97 8.63 -32.77 30.92
C GLY A 97 8.66 -31.73 29.81
N PHE A 98 9.58 -30.77 29.87
CA PHE A 98 9.60 -29.58 29.01
C PHE A 98 9.56 -29.88 27.51
N LEU A 99 10.35 -30.85 27.01
CA LEU A 99 10.41 -31.15 25.58
C LEU A 99 9.05 -31.60 25.04
N ASN A 100 8.38 -32.49 25.78
CA ASN A 100 7.07 -33.00 25.39
C ASN A 100 6.03 -31.88 25.39
N PHE A 101 6.04 -31.03 26.43
CA PHE A 101 5.17 -29.85 26.48
C PHE A 101 5.40 -28.91 25.31
N ALA A 102 6.65 -28.54 25.02
CA ALA A 102 7.00 -27.63 23.94
C ALA A 102 6.54 -28.19 22.57
N GLN A 103 6.76 -29.48 22.31
CA GLN A 103 6.27 -30.14 21.09
C GLN A 103 4.75 -30.13 21.00
N GLN A 104 4.04 -30.48 22.08
CA GLN A 104 2.56 -30.46 22.10
C GLN A 104 2.01 -29.04 21.90
N TYR A 105 2.64 -28.05 22.54
CA TYR A 105 2.24 -26.64 22.43
C TYR A 105 2.40 -26.13 20.98
N MET A 106 3.52 -26.44 20.33
CA MET A 106 3.78 -26.04 18.94
C MET A 106 2.96 -26.83 17.91
N GLN A 107 2.51 -28.04 18.26
CA GLN A 107 1.67 -28.87 17.39
C GLN A 107 0.23 -28.37 17.25
N GLN A 108 -0.20 -27.36 18.01
CA GLN A 108 -1.52 -26.77 17.89
C GLN A 108 -1.72 -26.16 16.48
N GLU A 109 -2.77 -26.59 15.77
CA GLU A 109 -3.00 -26.19 14.37
C GLU A 109 -3.03 -24.68 14.15
N ILE A 110 -3.63 -23.93 15.08
CA ILE A 110 -3.68 -22.46 15.03
C ILE A 110 -2.27 -21.86 14.99
N LYS A 111 -1.30 -22.50 15.65
CA LYS A 111 0.10 -22.02 15.68
C LYS A 111 0.87 -22.46 14.44
N LYS A 112 0.59 -23.66 13.91
CA LYS A 112 1.31 -24.18 12.75
C LYS A 112 1.11 -23.38 11.47
N GLN A 113 0.00 -22.67 11.34
CA GLN A 113 -0.33 -21.89 10.14
C GLN A 113 0.52 -20.62 10.01
N ASP A 114 0.87 -19.99 11.13
CA ASP A 114 1.54 -18.69 11.10
C ASP A 114 2.99 -18.74 11.58
N PHE A 115 3.33 -19.71 12.44
CA PHE A 115 4.61 -19.71 13.13
C PHE A 115 5.59 -20.74 12.56
N THR A 116 6.81 -20.27 12.36
CA THR A 116 7.98 -21.12 12.18
C THR A 116 8.54 -21.51 13.55
N PHE A 117 8.69 -22.81 13.78
CA PHE A 117 9.25 -23.34 15.03
C PHE A 117 10.41 -24.30 14.77
N PHE A 118 11.43 -24.20 15.60
CA PHE A 118 12.51 -25.19 15.70
C PHE A 118 12.76 -25.55 17.15
N ILE A 119 12.91 -26.85 17.42
CA ILE A 119 13.51 -27.35 18.66
C ILE A 119 14.78 -28.08 18.28
N ILE A 120 15.92 -27.65 18.82
CA ILE A 120 17.24 -28.18 18.50
C ILE A 120 17.85 -28.76 19.77
N ASP A 121 18.33 -30.00 19.70
CA ASP A 121 19.24 -30.52 20.71
C ASP A 121 20.65 -29.97 20.45
N ARG A 122 21.17 -29.19 21.39
CA ARG A 122 22.46 -28.53 21.28
C ARG A 122 23.64 -29.49 21.50
N GLN A 123 23.44 -30.61 22.18
CA GLN A 123 24.49 -31.61 22.41
C GLN A 123 24.63 -32.53 21.21
N ALA A 124 23.51 -33.07 20.74
CA ALA A 124 23.48 -33.97 19.59
C ALA A 124 23.46 -33.24 18.23
N GLN A 125 23.33 -31.90 18.24
CA GLN A 125 23.26 -31.06 17.03
C GLN A 125 22.17 -31.54 16.06
N GLN A 126 21.01 -31.92 16.60
CA GLN A 126 19.88 -32.48 15.86
C GLN A 126 18.63 -31.63 16.02
N ILE A 127 17.83 -31.54 14.96
CA ILE A 127 16.51 -30.90 15.00
C ILE A 127 15.52 -31.93 15.52
N LEU A 128 14.93 -31.66 16.68
CA LEU A 128 13.93 -32.51 17.34
C LEU A 128 12.50 -32.19 16.93
N TYR A 129 12.26 -30.96 16.46
CA TYR A 129 10.97 -30.50 15.97
C TYR A 129 11.16 -29.37 14.97
N LEU A 130 10.31 -29.36 13.95
CA LEU A 130 10.31 -28.42 12.85
C LEU A 130 8.88 -28.14 12.42
N ASN A 131 8.54 -26.86 12.29
CA ASN A 131 7.35 -26.40 11.59
C ASN A 131 7.72 -25.18 10.75
N VAL A 132 7.40 -25.20 9.44
CA VAL A 132 7.55 -24.04 8.56
C VAL A 132 6.31 -23.97 7.66
N PRO A 133 5.40 -23.00 7.84
CA PRO A 133 4.10 -23.01 7.17
C PRO A 133 4.17 -22.96 5.64
N ASN A 134 5.15 -22.22 5.09
CA ASN A 134 5.25 -21.92 3.65
C ASN A 134 6.33 -22.74 2.92
N ILE A 135 6.85 -23.81 3.53
CA ILE A 135 7.85 -24.69 2.91
C ILE A 135 7.36 -26.14 3.02
N ASP A 136 7.20 -26.80 1.87
CA ASP A 136 6.96 -28.24 1.80
C ASP A 136 8.26 -28.96 2.19
N THR A 137 8.40 -29.29 3.48
CA THR A 137 9.65 -29.71 4.10
C THR A 137 10.00 -31.17 3.81
N SER A 138 11.08 -31.42 3.04
CA SER A 138 11.95 -32.58 3.30
C SER A 138 13.41 -32.51 2.82
N GLU A 139 13.84 -31.56 1.97
CA GLU A 139 15.19 -31.67 1.37
C GLU A 139 16.23 -30.61 1.77
N MET A 140 15.88 -29.48 2.42
CA MET A 140 16.84 -28.37 2.59
C MET A 140 17.03 -27.82 4.02
N ILE A 141 16.28 -28.28 5.02
CA ILE A 141 16.39 -27.75 6.38
C ILE A 141 17.38 -28.59 7.20
N ASN A 142 18.62 -28.09 7.30
CA ASN A 142 19.66 -28.63 8.17
C ASN A 142 19.99 -27.63 9.30
N ILE A 143 20.82 -28.05 10.27
CA ILE A 143 21.18 -27.17 11.40
C ILE A 143 21.92 -25.91 10.95
N GLN A 144 22.62 -25.95 9.81
CA GLN A 144 23.27 -24.79 9.22
C GLN A 144 22.25 -23.76 8.75
N PHE A 145 21.19 -24.19 8.06
CA PHE A 145 20.07 -23.35 7.66
C PHE A 145 19.43 -22.68 8.88
N VAL A 146 19.20 -23.43 9.96
CA VAL A 146 18.60 -22.88 11.18
C VAL A 146 19.49 -21.86 11.88
N ASN A 147 20.80 -22.07 11.88
CA ASN A 147 21.77 -21.07 12.38
C ASN A 147 21.82 -19.85 11.46
N ASP A 148 21.67 -20.05 10.16
CA ASP A 148 21.66 -19.01 9.14
C ASP A 148 20.35 -18.20 9.13
N LEU A 149 19.27 -18.67 9.78
CA LEU A 149 18.00 -17.93 9.95
C LEU A 149 18.09 -16.79 10.96
N ASP A 150 19.12 -16.79 11.82
CA ASP A 150 19.33 -15.75 12.81
C ASP A 150 19.44 -14.38 12.13
N GLY A 151 18.49 -13.49 12.43
CA GLY A 151 18.38 -12.16 11.84
C GLY A 151 17.94 -12.10 10.36
N LYS A 152 17.57 -13.23 9.74
CA LYS A 152 17.11 -13.27 8.33
C LYS A 152 15.59 -13.37 8.17
N ILE A 153 14.87 -13.75 9.21
CA ILE A 153 13.41 -13.68 9.22
C ILE A 153 12.98 -12.40 9.98
N PRO A 154 11.88 -11.74 9.54
CA PRO A 154 11.47 -10.44 10.07
C PRO A 154 11.12 -10.49 11.56
N VAL A 155 10.61 -11.62 12.05
CA VAL A 155 10.30 -11.84 13.47
C VAL A 155 11.00 -13.11 13.93
N TYR A 156 11.86 -12.98 14.95
CA TYR A 156 12.70 -14.06 15.42
C TYR A 156 12.96 -13.97 16.93
N THR A 157 12.62 -15.04 17.64
CA THR A 157 12.94 -15.17 19.06
C THR A 157 13.57 -16.53 19.33
N LYS A 158 14.79 -16.51 19.87
CA LYS A 158 15.56 -17.70 20.28
C LYS A 158 15.76 -17.75 21.79
N ARG A 159 15.54 -18.92 22.39
CA ARG A 159 15.80 -19.19 23.81
C ARG A 159 16.43 -20.56 24.02
N VAL A 160 17.16 -20.68 25.12
CA VAL A 160 17.90 -21.89 25.49
C VAL A 160 17.35 -22.45 26.79
N TYR A 161 17.04 -23.74 26.80
CA TYR A 161 16.47 -24.48 27.91
C TYR A 161 17.31 -25.73 28.15
N GLY A 162 18.32 -25.64 29.01
CA GLY A 162 19.26 -26.74 29.24
C GLY A 162 19.96 -27.18 27.95
N GLN A 163 19.72 -28.43 27.52
CA GLN A 163 20.26 -28.98 26.27
C GLN A 163 19.51 -28.52 25.02
N TYR A 164 18.32 -27.92 25.16
CA TYR A 164 17.47 -27.54 24.03
C TYR A 164 17.65 -26.08 23.65
N SER A 165 17.59 -25.77 22.36
CA SER A 165 17.38 -24.42 21.84
C SER A 165 16.03 -24.40 21.14
N ILE A 166 15.19 -23.43 21.50
CA ILE A 166 13.92 -23.19 20.83
C ILE A 166 14.01 -21.90 20.04
N ILE A 167 13.48 -21.95 18.81
CA ILE A 167 13.31 -20.79 17.95
C ILE A 167 11.83 -20.71 17.60
N ALA A 168 11.25 -19.53 17.78
CA ALA A 168 9.92 -19.16 17.32
C ALA A 168 10.06 -17.92 16.44
N GLY A 169 9.38 -17.92 15.29
CA GLY A 169 9.44 -16.79 14.38
C GLY A 169 8.33 -16.84 13.35
N VAL A 170 8.29 -15.81 12.51
CA VAL A 170 7.31 -15.67 11.42
C VAL A 170 8.07 -15.22 10.18
N ASP A 171 7.81 -15.87 9.06
CA ASP A 171 8.45 -15.55 7.79
C ASP A 171 7.76 -14.38 7.08
N GLN A 172 8.48 -13.73 6.16
CA GLN A 172 7.97 -12.56 5.45
C GLN A 172 6.74 -12.89 4.59
N ILE A 173 6.61 -14.12 4.06
CA ILE A 173 5.48 -14.49 3.21
C ILE A 173 4.18 -14.49 4.04
N THR A 174 4.24 -15.02 5.26
CA THR A 174 3.12 -14.97 6.20
C THR A 174 2.70 -13.54 6.53
N ILE A 175 3.67 -12.66 6.85
CA ILE A 175 3.39 -11.23 7.13
C ILE A 175 2.79 -10.55 5.90
N ASP A 176 3.39 -10.73 4.73
CA ASP A 176 2.93 -10.13 3.47
C ASP A 176 1.51 -10.56 3.11
N ASN A 177 1.17 -11.84 3.31
CA ASN A 177 -0.17 -12.36 3.05
C ASN A 177 -1.22 -11.73 3.97
N ASN A 178 -0.89 -11.56 5.27
CA ASN A 178 -1.79 -10.89 6.20
C ASN A 178 -1.95 -9.41 5.89
N VAL A 179 -0.86 -8.70 5.55
CA VAL A 179 -0.92 -7.31 5.09
C VAL A 179 -1.77 -7.18 3.82
N LYS A 180 -1.59 -8.06 2.83
CA LYS A 180 -2.40 -8.08 1.59
C LYS A 180 -3.89 -8.28 1.90
N ASN A 181 -4.24 -9.17 2.81
CA ASN A 181 -5.63 -9.41 3.22
C ASN A 181 -6.25 -8.18 3.92
N LEU A 182 -5.49 -7.51 4.78
CA LEU A 182 -5.93 -6.26 5.42
C LEU A 182 -6.18 -5.16 4.38
N LEU A 183 -5.23 -4.99 3.45
CA LEU A 183 -5.32 -3.99 2.37
C LEU A 183 -6.47 -4.26 1.41
N TYR A 184 -6.74 -5.53 1.10
CA TYR A 184 -7.84 -5.93 0.25
C TYR A 184 -9.17 -5.37 0.75
N ASN A 185 -9.43 -5.54 2.05
CA ASN A 185 -10.66 -5.04 2.69
C ASN A 185 -10.68 -3.51 2.78
N GLU A 186 -9.55 -2.91 3.13
CA GLU A 186 -9.42 -1.46 3.28
C GLU A 186 -9.64 -0.72 1.96
N ILE A 187 -8.97 -1.12 0.87
CA ILE A 187 -9.11 -0.45 -0.43
C ILE A 187 -10.53 -0.60 -0.98
N HIS A 188 -11.18 -1.74 -0.75
CA HIS A 188 -12.60 -1.93 -1.07
C HIS A 188 -13.54 -1.02 -0.26
N SER A 189 -13.12 -0.60 0.93
CA SER A 189 -13.90 0.27 1.79
C SER A 189 -13.79 1.76 1.44
N TYR A 190 -12.74 2.15 0.69
CA TYR A 190 -12.53 3.55 0.32
C TYR A 190 -13.71 4.13 -0.45
N LYS A 191 -14.04 5.38 -0.10
CA LYS A 191 -15.08 6.18 -0.75
C LYS A 191 -14.46 7.48 -1.21
N PHE A 192 -14.52 7.72 -2.50
CA PHE A 192 -14.10 8.97 -3.11
C PHE A 192 -15.32 9.66 -3.74
N ALA A 193 -15.20 10.97 -3.95
CA ALA A 193 -16.20 11.73 -4.69
C ALA A 193 -16.15 11.39 -6.20
N ASP A 194 -17.23 11.75 -6.91
CA ASP A 194 -17.32 11.68 -8.39
C ASP A 194 -16.98 10.31 -8.99
N ASP A 195 -17.43 9.23 -8.35
CA ASP A 195 -17.18 7.85 -8.75
C ASP A 195 -15.69 7.49 -8.92
N ALA A 196 -14.78 8.27 -8.33
CA ALA A 196 -13.36 7.95 -8.33
C ALA A 196 -13.10 6.70 -7.48
N TYR A 197 -12.09 5.93 -7.87
CA TYR A 197 -11.70 4.72 -7.15
C TYR A 197 -10.22 4.41 -7.37
N VAL A 198 -9.68 3.58 -6.48
CA VAL A 198 -8.33 3.02 -6.59
C VAL A 198 -8.47 1.55 -6.94
N TRP A 199 -7.67 1.09 -7.90
CA TRP A 199 -7.49 -0.32 -8.20
C TRP A 199 -6.00 -0.67 -8.09
N VAL A 200 -5.71 -1.95 -7.88
CA VAL A 200 -4.35 -2.47 -7.73
C VAL A 200 -4.15 -3.63 -8.70
N ASN A 201 -3.09 -3.55 -9.48
CA ASN A 201 -2.61 -4.64 -10.34
C ASN A 201 -1.20 -5.03 -9.91
N GLU A 202 -0.92 -6.32 -9.90
CA GLU A 202 0.44 -6.84 -9.74
C GLU A 202 1.09 -6.97 -11.11
N VAL A 203 2.16 -6.21 -11.35
CA VAL A 203 2.91 -6.29 -12.60
C VAL A 203 3.83 -7.50 -12.54
N VAL A 204 3.64 -8.44 -13.46
CA VAL A 204 4.48 -9.64 -13.60
C VAL A 204 5.50 -9.50 -14.74
N ASN A 205 5.21 -8.66 -15.75
CA ASN A 205 6.15 -8.30 -16.81
C ASN A 205 6.12 -6.79 -17.07
N TYR A 206 7.23 -6.11 -16.81
CA TYR A 206 7.37 -4.67 -17.05
C TYR A 206 7.56 -4.30 -18.52
N GLU A 207 7.87 -5.25 -19.40
CA GLU A 207 7.96 -5.02 -20.86
C GLU A 207 6.57 -4.91 -21.51
N GLY A 208 5.51 -5.28 -20.79
CA GLY A 208 4.15 -5.31 -21.32
C GLY A 208 3.82 -6.61 -22.06
N GLY A 209 2.84 -6.53 -22.97
CA GLY A 209 2.35 -7.69 -23.73
C GLY A 209 1.24 -8.46 -23.03
N ASP A 210 1.08 -9.71 -23.42
CA ASP A 210 0.07 -10.60 -22.84
C ASP A 210 0.43 -11.02 -21.43
N ASN A 211 -0.58 -11.08 -20.56
CA ASN A 211 -0.43 -11.46 -19.15
C ASN A 211 0.61 -10.62 -18.40
N TYR A 212 0.79 -9.34 -18.77
CA TYR A 212 1.80 -8.46 -18.16
C TYR A 212 1.51 -8.14 -16.69
N ALA A 213 0.24 -8.24 -16.28
CA ALA A 213 -0.17 -7.99 -14.91
C ALA A 213 -1.32 -8.90 -14.48
N ILE A 214 -1.56 -8.99 -13.17
CA ILE A 214 -2.72 -9.67 -12.58
C ILE A 214 -3.55 -8.62 -11.84
N ARG A 215 -4.86 -8.58 -12.07
CA ARG A 215 -5.76 -7.71 -11.31
C ARG A 215 -5.87 -8.22 -9.88
N ARG A 216 -5.45 -7.42 -8.89
CA ARG A 216 -5.50 -7.81 -7.46
C ARG A 216 -6.70 -7.21 -6.74
N ILE A 217 -6.98 -5.93 -6.97
CA ILE A 217 -8.09 -5.22 -6.33
C ILE A 217 -8.78 -4.33 -7.36
N HIS A 218 -10.09 -4.47 -7.52
CA HIS A 218 -10.90 -3.59 -8.36
C HIS A 218 -12.30 -3.39 -7.75
N PRO A 219 -12.55 -2.28 -7.02
CA PRO A 219 -13.77 -2.09 -6.24
C PRO A 219 -15.08 -2.26 -7.02
N ASN A 220 -15.08 -1.88 -8.30
CA ASN A 220 -16.26 -1.93 -9.17
C ASN A 220 -16.36 -3.21 -10.02
N LEU A 221 -15.33 -4.07 -10.04
CA LEU A 221 -15.26 -5.27 -10.92
C LEU A 221 -14.62 -6.45 -10.16
N LYS A 222 -15.18 -6.78 -9.00
CA LYS A 222 -14.63 -7.83 -8.12
C LYS A 222 -14.46 -9.18 -8.81
N ASP A 223 -15.41 -9.55 -9.66
CA ASP A 223 -15.39 -10.82 -10.41
C ASP A 223 -14.22 -10.93 -11.40
N SER A 224 -13.53 -9.82 -11.68
CA SER A 224 -12.35 -9.80 -12.56
C SER A 224 -11.02 -9.85 -11.82
N GLU A 225 -11.02 -9.87 -10.49
CA GLU A 225 -9.83 -10.06 -9.67
C GLU A 225 -9.24 -11.47 -9.87
N GLY A 226 -7.91 -11.58 -9.90
CA GLY A 226 -7.18 -12.81 -10.22
C GLY A 226 -6.96 -13.04 -11.71
N ILE A 227 -7.62 -12.28 -12.59
CA ILE A 227 -7.44 -12.41 -14.05
C ILE A 227 -6.16 -11.72 -14.51
N TYR A 228 -5.48 -12.34 -15.48
CA TYR A 228 -4.34 -11.74 -16.18
C TYR A 228 -4.79 -10.62 -17.13
N LEU A 229 -4.01 -9.55 -17.17
CA LEU A 229 -4.21 -8.37 -18.00
C LEU A 229 -3.17 -8.37 -19.12
N SER A 230 -3.56 -7.88 -20.30
CA SER A 230 -2.66 -7.63 -21.43
C SER A 230 -2.59 -6.15 -21.75
N THR A 231 -1.45 -5.65 -22.25
CA THR A 231 -1.34 -4.26 -22.72
C THR A 231 -2.18 -3.97 -23.97
N ASN A 232 -2.63 -5.03 -24.66
CA ASN A 232 -3.47 -4.95 -25.85
C ASN A 232 -4.97 -5.07 -25.54
N MET A 233 -5.35 -5.24 -24.27
CA MET A 233 -6.76 -5.22 -23.88
C MET A 233 -7.33 -3.83 -24.11
N THR A 234 -8.41 -3.76 -24.87
CA THR A 234 -9.23 -2.55 -25.00
C THR A 234 -9.97 -2.27 -23.70
N ASP A 235 -10.16 -0.99 -23.39
CA ASP A 235 -10.91 -0.59 -22.20
C ASP A 235 -12.42 -0.80 -22.41
N ILE A 236 -13.23 -0.46 -21.40
CA ILE A 236 -14.69 -0.66 -21.46
C ILE A 236 -15.36 0.13 -22.59
N LYS A 237 -14.67 1.12 -23.18
CA LYS A 237 -15.16 1.98 -24.25
C LYS A 237 -14.68 1.54 -25.63
N GLY A 238 -13.83 0.51 -25.72
CA GLY A 238 -13.26 0.03 -26.98
C GLY A 238 -12.00 0.78 -27.34
#